data_AF-A0A101T8N5-F1
#
_entry.id   AF-A0A101T8N5-F1
#
_cell.length_a   1.000
_cell.length_b   1.000
_cell.length_c   1.000
_cell.angle_alpha   90.00
_cell.angle_beta   90.00
_cell.angle_gamma   90.00
#
_symmetry.space_group_name_H-M   'P 1'
#
loop_
_entity.id
_entity.type
_entity.pdbx_description
1 polymer ?
#
loop_
_entity_poly.entity_id
_entity_poly.type
_entity_poly.pdbx_seq_one_letter_code
_entity_poly.pdbx_strand_id
1 'polypeptide(L)'
;MTIPAEAIGTARVAHGSTHGHGLRRVPDEDGAVACTVGSATNLVIDLEEPVLVRLRKGPPVLASRIYAAADRPAEAARSISRSIAGGTKP
;
A
#
# COMPACT_ATOMS: atom_id res chain seq x y z
N MET A 1 2.65 2.05 9.52
CA MET A 1 3.47 2.49 8.38
C MET A 1 2.94 3.83 7.94
N THR A 2 3.81 4.75 7.55
CA THR A 2 3.42 6.05 7.01
C THR A 2 3.97 6.14 5.59
N ILE A 3 3.14 6.57 4.65
CA ILE A 3 3.52 6.77 3.24
C ILE A 3 3.34 8.28 2.96
N PRO A 4 4.34 8.96 2.37
CA PRO A 4 4.18 10.34 1.92
C PRO A 4 3.07 10.42 0.86
N ALA A 5 2.22 11.45 0.91
CA ALA A 5 1.08 11.55 -0.01
C ALA A 5 1.53 11.76 -1.46
N GLU A 6 2.63 12.49 -1.65
CA GLU A 6 3.30 12.75 -2.92
C GLU A 6 3.90 11.50 -3.56
N ALA A 7 4.15 10.44 -2.79
CA ALA A 7 4.65 9.18 -3.33
C ALA A 7 3.51 8.29 -3.87
N ILE A 8 2.24 8.63 -3.59
CA ILE A 8 1.09 7.81 -3.97
C ILE A 8 0.63 8.18 -5.39
N GLY A 9 0.71 7.22 -6.32
CA GLY A 9 0.18 7.40 -7.67
C GLY A 9 -1.30 7.03 -7.76
N THR A 10 -1.65 5.81 -7.31
CA THR A 10 -3.05 5.36 -7.35
C THR A 10 -3.43 4.54 -6.12
N ALA A 11 -4.72 4.57 -5.77
CA ALA A 11 -5.30 3.67 -4.78
C ALA A 11 -6.59 3.07 -5.33
N ARG A 12 -6.73 1.75 -5.26
CA ARG A 12 -7.90 1.01 -5.76
C ARG A 12 -8.32 -0.10 -4.83
N VAL A 13 -9.61 -0.42 -4.86
CA VAL A 13 -10.13 -1.64 -4.24
C VAL A 13 -9.63 -2.84 -5.05
N ALA A 14 -9.10 -3.84 -4.36
CA ALA A 14 -8.75 -5.12 -4.96
C ALA A 14 -9.04 -6.21 -3.94
N HIS A 15 -9.55 -7.37 -4.35
CA HIS A 15 -9.81 -8.46 -3.43
C HIS A 15 -8.68 -9.49 -3.54
N GLY A 16 -7.94 -9.68 -2.45
CA GLY A 16 -6.85 -10.64 -2.40
C GLY A 16 -6.62 -11.14 -0.98
N SER A 17 -5.66 -12.04 -0.87
CA SER A 17 -5.15 -12.49 0.41
C SER A 17 -3.65 -12.65 0.34
N THR A 18 -2.96 -12.14 1.35
CA THR A 18 -1.53 -12.40 1.55
C THR A 18 -1.39 -13.05 2.92
N HIS A 19 -0.75 -14.21 3.00
CA HIS A 19 -0.64 -14.92 4.28
C HIS A 19 0.13 -14.11 5.34
N GLY A 20 -0.28 -14.19 6.60
CA GLY A 20 0.36 -13.51 7.73
C GLY A 20 -0.21 -12.13 8.07
N HIS A 21 0.46 -11.42 8.98
CA HIS A 21 0.05 -10.11 9.51
C HIS A 21 1.26 -9.17 9.63
N GLY A 22 0.97 -7.88 9.77
CA GLY A 22 1.95 -6.81 9.83
C GLY A 22 2.55 -6.46 8.46
N LEU A 23 3.61 -5.67 8.50
CA LEU A 23 4.35 -5.21 7.33
C LEU A 23 5.35 -6.28 6.86
N ARG A 24 5.19 -6.76 5.62
CA ARG A 24 5.95 -7.90 5.07
C ARG A 24 6.02 -7.85 3.54
N ARG A 25 6.87 -8.68 2.95
CA ARG A 25 6.91 -8.91 1.48
C ARG A 25 5.69 -9.68 1.04
N VAL A 26 5.21 -9.39 -0.17
CA VAL A 26 4.30 -10.30 -0.88
C VAL A 26 5.15 -11.34 -1.60
N PRO A 27 4.87 -12.65 -1.44
CA PRO A 27 5.54 -13.68 -2.22
C PRO A 27 5.33 -13.46 -3.72
N ASP A 28 6.35 -13.74 -4.52
CA ASP A 28 6.30 -13.73 -5.99
C ASP A 28 5.96 -12.38 -6.65
N GLU A 29 5.90 -11.29 -5.88
CA GLU A 29 5.76 -9.92 -6.38
C GLU A 29 6.92 -9.04 -5.92
N ASP A 30 7.88 -8.82 -6.82
CA ASP A 30 9.02 -7.95 -6.56
C ASP A 30 8.57 -6.50 -6.31
N GLY A 31 9.11 -5.91 -5.24
CA GLY A 31 8.75 -4.54 -4.85
C GLY A 31 7.34 -4.39 -4.28
N ALA A 32 6.64 -5.50 -3.96
CA ALA A 32 5.36 -5.44 -3.28
C ALA A 32 5.48 -5.75 -1.78
N VAL A 33 4.76 -4.97 -0.97
CA VAL A 33 4.62 -5.22 0.46
C VAL A 33 3.15 -5.32 0.87
N ALA A 34 2.86 -6.14 1.86
CA ALA A 34 1.56 -6.19 2.51
C ALA A 34 1.66 -5.58 3.91
N CYS A 35 0.68 -4.77 4.27
CA CYS A 35 0.51 -4.17 5.60
C CYS A 35 -0.93 -4.43 6.07
N THR A 36 -1.15 -5.55 6.75
CA THR A 36 -2.48 -6.02 7.14
C THR A 36 -2.51 -6.51 8.58
N VAL A 37 -3.64 -6.41 9.27
CA VAL A 37 -3.84 -7.01 10.61
C VAL A 37 -4.30 -8.47 10.56
N GLY A 38 -4.61 -8.99 9.36
CA GLY A 38 -4.95 -10.39 9.08
C GLY A 38 -4.60 -10.75 7.63
N SER A 39 -5.13 -11.87 7.11
CA SER A 39 -4.74 -12.39 5.79
C SER A 39 -5.37 -11.64 4.61
N ALA A 40 -6.49 -10.96 4.82
CA ALA A 40 -7.23 -10.29 3.75
C ALA A 40 -6.54 -8.97 3.33
N THR A 41 -6.44 -8.75 2.03
CA THR A 41 -6.04 -7.49 1.41
C THR A 41 -7.22 -7.01 0.56
N ASN A 42 -7.73 -5.82 0.87
CA ASN A 42 -8.89 -5.25 0.17
C ASN A 42 -8.61 -3.88 -0.48
N LEU A 43 -7.36 -3.41 -0.39
CA LEU A 43 -6.89 -2.15 -0.95
C LEU A 43 -5.48 -2.34 -1.53
N VAL A 44 -5.26 -1.80 -2.71
CA VAL A 44 -3.94 -1.70 -3.36
C VAL A 44 -3.60 -0.24 -3.55
N ILE A 45 -2.38 0.12 -3.18
CA ILE A 45 -1.80 1.45 -3.36
C ILE A 45 -0.54 1.27 -4.21
N ASP A 46 -0.54 1.86 -5.40
CA ASP A 46 0.65 1.93 -6.25
C ASP A 46 1.33 3.27 -6.03
N LEU A 47 2.65 3.24 -5.88
CA LEU A 47 3.49 4.41 -5.65
C LEU A 47 4.10 4.90 -6.98
N GLU A 48 4.23 6.21 -7.15
CA GLU A 48 4.90 6.78 -8.33
C GLU A 48 6.41 6.52 -8.29
N GLU A 49 7.00 6.73 -7.11
CA GLU A 49 8.39 6.41 -6.83
C GLU A 49 8.49 5.30 -5.77
N PRO A 50 9.35 4.28 -5.95
CA PRO A 50 9.53 3.24 -4.95
C PRO A 50 10.00 3.81 -3.61
N VAL A 51 9.30 3.48 -2.53
CA VAL A 51 9.65 3.91 -1.18
C VAL A 51 10.44 2.82 -0.46
N LEU A 52 11.53 3.19 0.22
CA LEU A 52 12.29 2.24 1.03
C LEU A 52 11.53 1.86 2.31
N VAL A 53 11.03 0.63 2.34
CA VAL A 53 10.27 0.06 3.43
C VAL A 53 11.16 -0.84 4.29
N ARG A 54 11.29 -0.49 5.58
CA ARG A 54 11.96 -1.34 6.57
C ARG A 54 10.98 -2.35 7.15
N LEU A 55 11.26 -3.63 6.91
CA LEU A 55 10.47 -4.73 7.43
C LEU A 55 10.94 -5.11 8.84
N ARG A 56 10.06 -5.72 9.64
CA ARG A 56 10.44 -6.25 10.97
C ARG A 56 11.48 -7.37 10.85
N LYS A 57 11.42 -8.15 9.77
CA LYS A 57 12.32 -9.27 9.50
C LYS A 57 12.82 -9.19 8.07
N GLY A 58 14.10 -9.48 7.88
CA GLY A 58 14.75 -9.50 6.57
C GLY A 58 15.21 -8.12 6.09
N PRO A 59 15.80 -8.05 4.88
CA PRO A 59 16.31 -6.80 4.35
C PRO A 59 15.19 -5.83 3.98
N PRO A 60 15.48 -4.51 3.94
CA PRO A 60 14.56 -3.52 3.40
C PRO A 60 14.07 -3.86 2.00
N VAL A 61 12.95 -3.26 1.60
CA VAL A 61 12.33 -3.42 0.28
C VAL A 61 12.12 -2.05 -0.32
N LEU A 62 12.52 -1.85 -1.57
CA LEU A 62 12.03 -0.72 -2.36
C LEU A 62 10.62 -1.08 -2.85
N ALA A 63 9.61 -0.54 -2.19
CA ALA A 63 8.23 -0.89 -2.45
C ALA A 63 7.63 0.07 -3.48
N SER A 64 7.16 -0.45 -4.61
CA SER A 64 6.33 0.27 -5.59
C SER A 64 4.85 -0.03 -5.41
N ARG A 65 4.50 -1.12 -4.71
CA ARG A 65 3.12 -1.54 -4.46
C ARG A 65 2.91 -1.92 -3.00
N ILE A 66 1.76 -1.49 -2.47
CA ILE A 66 1.34 -1.77 -1.10
C ILE A 66 -0.05 -2.38 -1.11
N TYR A 67 -0.16 -3.58 -0.54
CA TYR A 67 -1.42 -4.24 -0.24
C TYR A 67 -1.81 -3.97 1.20
N ALA A 68 -3.04 -3.52 1.44
CA ALA A 68 -3.54 -3.18 2.76
C ALA A 68 -4.95 -3.72 3.01
N ALA A 69 -5.34 -3.70 4.28
CA ALA A 69 -6.71 -3.93 4.72
C ALA A 69 -7.29 -2.61 5.23
N ALA A 70 -8.51 -2.30 4.81
CA ALA A 70 -9.29 -1.16 5.27
C ALA A 70 -10.72 -1.62 5.59
N ASP A 71 -11.32 -1.09 6.65
CA ASP A 71 -12.69 -1.46 7.02
C ASP A 71 -13.71 -1.07 5.93
N ARG A 72 -13.44 0.04 5.23
CA ARG A 72 -14.27 0.57 4.13
C ARG A 72 -13.38 0.84 2.90
N PRO A 73 -12.98 -0.19 2.14
CA PRO A 73 -11.94 -0.06 1.10
C PRO A 73 -12.34 0.93 -0.01
N ALA A 74 -13.62 0.96 -0.40
CA ALA A 74 -14.11 1.86 -1.43
C ALA A 74 -14.07 3.35 -1.00
N GLU A 75 -14.24 3.63 0.29
CA GLU A 75 -14.15 4.99 0.83
C GLU A 75 -12.71 5.41 1.04
N ALA A 76 -11.87 4.49 1.52
CA ALA A 76 -10.43 4.69 1.64
C ALA A 76 -9.81 5.05 0.28
N ALA A 77 -10.06 4.25 -0.76
CA ALA A 77 -9.57 4.52 -2.11
C ALA A 77 -10.02 5.91 -2.60
N ARG A 78 -11.32 6.23 -2.50
CA ARG A 78 -11.85 7.55 -2.87
C ARG A 78 -11.22 8.70 -2.07
N SER A 79 -10.97 8.50 -0.78
CA SER A 79 -10.34 9.52 0.06
C SER A 79 -8.90 9.77 -0.36
N ILE A 80 -8.13 8.71 -0.61
CA ILE A 80 -6.74 8.81 -1.10
C ILE A 80 -6.72 9.51 -2.46
N SER A 81 -7.58 9.10 -3.40
CA SER A 81 -7.69 9.71 -4.74
C SER A 81 -8.01 11.21 -4.70
N ARG A 82 -8.84 11.66 -3.75
CA ARG A 82 -9.09 13.09 -3.57
C ARG A 82 -7.91 13.84 -2.98
N SER A 83 -7.20 13.23 -2.03
CA SER A 83 -6.02 13.85 -1.41
C SER A 83 -4.88 14.03 -2.41
N ILE A 84 -4.63 13.04 -3.28
CA ILE A 84 -3.60 13.16 -4.32
C ILE A 84 -3.95 14.24 -5.35
N ALA A 85 -5.23 14.33 -5.76
CA ALA A 85 -5.69 15.34 -6.71
C ALA A 85 -5.74 16.76 -6.11
N GLY A 86 -5.98 16.87 -4.80
CA GLY A 86 -5.98 18.15 -4.07
C GLY A 86 -4.59 18.61 -3.62
N GLY A 87 -3.61 17.71 -3.56
CA GLY A 87 -2.20 18.00 -3.27
C GLY A 87 -1.43 18.54 -4.47
N THR A 88 -1.99 18.42 -5.68
CA THR A 88 -1.52 19.11 -6.89
C THR A 88 -1.87 20.60 -6.78
N LYS A 89 -1.14 21.35 -5.95
CA LYS A 89 -1.19 22.82 -5.98
C LYS A 89 -0.09 23.34 -6.93
N PRO A 90 -0.38 24.39 -7.73
CA PRO A 90 0.44 24.89 -8.82
C PRO A 90 1.71 25.61 -8.36
#